data_AF-A0A6S6S7D4-F1
#
_entry.id   AF-A0A6S6S7D4-F1
#
_cell.length_a   1.000
_cell.length_b   1.000
_cell.length_c   1.000
_cell.angle_alpha   90.00
_cell.angle_beta   90.00
_cell.angle_gamma   90.00
#
_symmetry.space_group_name_H-M   'P 1'
#
loop_
_entity.id
_entity.type
_entity.pdbx_description
1 polymer ?
#
loop_
_entity_poly.entity_id
_entity_poly.type
_entity_poly.pdbx_seq_one_letter_code
_entity_poly.pdbx_strand_id
1 'polypeptide(L)'
;MDINTLLIYGVFTLIGIVLFLNVIKVFSNILSTPKKVVSKEELEEAALVSDLRLEIDEQVKPHLTSLEGMYKKSNSTAATLGSFVFSIFKDKLSTYVEKDEKMVEEEICKCCSDYEGAECKESFCLEGSGLSCPKE
;
A
#
# COMPACT_ATOMS: atom_id res chain seq x y z
N MET A 1 31.12 60.97 -9.57
CA MET A 1 29.85 60.22 -9.47
C MET A 1 29.13 60.78 -8.27
N ASP A 2 27.97 61.40 -8.48
CA ASP A 2 27.26 62.11 -7.42
C ASP A 2 26.72 61.16 -6.35
N ILE A 3 26.59 61.66 -5.11
CA ILE A 3 26.07 60.89 -3.97
C ILE A 3 24.69 60.31 -4.29
N ASN A 4 23.85 61.05 -5.02
CA ASN A 4 22.53 60.58 -5.46
C ASN A 4 22.64 59.37 -6.40
N THR A 5 23.63 59.39 -7.30
CA THR A 5 23.90 58.27 -8.21
C THR A 5 24.39 57.04 -7.44
N LEU A 6 25.25 57.22 -6.43
CA LEU A 6 25.72 56.15 -5.56
C LEU A 6 24.56 55.51 -4.76
N LEU A 7 23.66 56.32 -4.21
CA LEU A 7 22.50 55.86 -3.47
C LEU A 7 21.54 55.04 -4.35
N ILE A 8 21.28 55.51 -5.58
CA ILE A 8 20.42 54.79 -6.53
C ILE A 8 21.01 53.42 -6.86
N TYR A 9 22.31 53.33 -7.18
CA TYR A 9 22.96 52.05 -7.44
C TYR A 9 22.94 51.12 -6.22
N GLY A 10 23.11 51.66 -5.01
CA GLY A 10 23.00 50.91 -3.76
C GLY A 10 21.62 50.27 -3.58
N VAL A 11 20.55 51.03 -3.81
CA VAL A 11 19.17 50.54 -3.72
C VAL A 11 18.88 49.47 -4.77
N PHE A 12 19.27 49.69 -6.03
CA PHE A 12 19.08 48.69 -7.10
C PHE A 12 19.84 47.39 -6.83
N THR A 13 21.06 47.47 -6.30
CA THR A 13 21.85 46.29 -5.94
C THR A 13 21.18 45.50 -4.82
N LEU A 14 20.65 46.18 -3.81
CA LEU A 14 19.96 45.55 -2.69
C LEU A 14 18.67 44.84 -3.13
N ILE A 15 17.88 45.48 -4.00
CA ILE A 15 16.69 44.87 -4.60
C ILE A 15 17.08 43.63 -5.43
N GLY A 16 18.15 43.72 -6.23
CA GLY A 16 18.65 42.60 -7.03
C GLY A 16 19.05 41.40 -6.17
N ILE A 17 19.73 41.62 -5.04
CA ILE A 17 20.12 40.55 -4.10
C ILE A 17 18.89 39.89 -3.48
N VAL A 18 17.88 40.68 -3.06
CA VAL A 18 16.64 40.13 -2.47
C VAL A 18 15.89 39.24 -3.47
N LEU A 19 15.80 39.67 -4.74
CA LEU A 19 15.18 38.87 -5.80
C LEU A 19 15.98 37.58 -6.06
N PHE A 20 17.30 37.67 -6.09
CA PHE A 20 18.17 36.50 -6.30
C PHE A 20 18.03 35.45 -5.19
N LEU A 21 17.97 35.89 -3.93
CA LEU A 21 17.76 34.99 -2.78
C LEU A 21 16.40 34.28 -2.84
N ASN A 22 15.35 34.99 -3.27
CA ASN A 22 14.02 34.39 -3.46
C ASN A 22 14.02 33.32 -4.55
N VAL A 23 14.74 33.56 -5.65
CA VAL A 23 14.88 32.59 -6.75
C VAL A 23 15.61 31.33 -6.28
N ILE A 24 16.70 31.46 -5.52
CA ILE A 24 17.42 30.31 -4.94
C ILE A 24 16.49 29.47 -4.04
N LYS A 25 15.63 30.12 -3.25
CA LYS A 25 14.68 29.41 -2.37
C LYS A 25 13.68 28.57 -3.16
N VAL A 26 13.20 29.06 -4.30
CA VAL A 26 12.31 28.31 -5.20
C VAL A 26 13.03 27.10 -5.79
N PHE A 27 14.26 27.28 -6.30
CA PHE A 27 15.05 26.17 -6.83
C PHE A 27 15.42 25.13 -5.77
N SER A 28 15.72 25.56 -4.54
CA SER A 28 15.99 24.66 -3.41
C SER A 28 14.75 23.83 -3.06
N ASN A 29 13.55 24.40 -3.07
CA ASN A 29 12.31 23.64 -2.83
C ASN A 29 12.02 22.60 -3.93
N ILE A 30 12.36 22.90 -5.19
CA ILE A 30 12.16 21.99 -6.32
C ILE A 30 13.19 20.84 -6.29
N LEU A 31 14.42 21.10 -5.83
CA LEU A 31 15.45 20.08 -5.73
C LEU A 31 15.36 19.23 -4.45
N SER A 32 14.78 19.80 -3.38
CA SER A 32 14.56 19.14 -2.09
C SER A 32 13.30 18.30 -2.05
N THR A 33 12.48 18.28 -3.10
CA THR A 33 11.44 17.26 -3.22
C THR A 33 12.17 15.96 -3.53
N PRO A 34 12.25 14.99 -2.58
CA PRO A 34 12.86 13.71 -2.90
C PRO A 34 12.04 13.14 -4.04
N LYS A 35 12.63 13.06 -5.24
CA LYS A 35 12.14 12.13 -6.25
C LYS A 35 12.15 10.80 -5.51
N LYS A 36 10.98 10.30 -5.12
CA LYS A 36 10.79 8.90 -4.76
C LYS A 36 11.25 8.14 -6.00
N VAL A 37 12.51 7.76 -6.01
CA VAL A 37 13.02 6.78 -6.96
C VAL A 37 12.36 5.52 -6.46
N VAL A 38 11.18 5.21 -7.01
CA VAL A 38 10.55 3.90 -6.83
C VAL A 38 11.64 2.92 -7.24
N SER A 39 12.17 2.20 -6.26
CA SER A 39 13.27 1.30 -6.52
C SER A 39 12.77 0.22 -7.48
N LYS A 40 13.66 -0.32 -8.30
CA LYS A 40 13.28 -1.43 -9.20
C LYS A 40 12.67 -2.60 -8.42
N GLU A 41 13.11 -2.78 -7.17
CA GLU A 41 12.58 -3.76 -6.22
C GLU A 41 11.13 -3.47 -5.83
N GLU A 42 10.76 -2.23 -5.50
CA GLU A 42 9.37 -1.85 -5.20
C GLU A 42 8.42 -2.09 -6.40
N LEU A 43 8.94 -1.93 -7.63
CA LEU A 43 8.17 -2.18 -8.85
C LEU A 43 7.95 -3.68 -9.10
N GLU A 44 8.94 -4.50 -8.78
CA GLU A 44 8.92 -5.95 -8.96
C GLU A 44 8.04 -6.63 -7.89
N GLU A 45 8.08 -6.13 -6.66
CA GLU A 45 7.19 -6.54 -5.58
C GLU A 45 5.73 -6.19 -5.90
N ALA A 46 5.47 -4.97 -6.41
CA ALA A 46 4.12 -4.58 -6.81
C ALA A 46 3.55 -5.44 -7.95
N ALA A 47 4.39 -5.84 -8.91
CA ALA A 47 3.99 -6.77 -9.98
C ALA A 47 3.66 -8.15 -9.42
N LEU A 48 4.48 -8.66 -8.50
CA LEU A 48 4.28 -9.96 -7.87
C LEU A 48 2.99 -10.02 -7.04
N VAL A 49 2.69 -8.96 -6.28
CA VAL A 49 1.42 -8.82 -5.54
C VAL A 49 0.23 -8.75 -6.50
N SER A 50 0.38 -8.06 -7.64
CA SER A 50 -0.67 -7.99 -8.65
C SER A 50 -0.97 -9.37 -9.26
N ASP A 51 0.07 -10.13 -9.61
CA ASP A 51 -0.08 -11.47 -10.17
C ASP A 51 -0.70 -12.44 -9.15
N LEU A 52 -0.26 -12.36 -7.89
CA LEU A 52 -0.86 -13.12 -6.79
C LEU A 52 -2.35 -12.82 -6.63
N ARG A 53 -2.75 -11.55 -6.68
CA ARG A 53 -4.16 -11.14 -6.58
C ARG A 53 -5.00 -11.71 -7.72
N LEU A 54 -4.48 -11.68 -8.94
CA LEU A 54 -5.17 -12.28 -10.09
C LEU A 54 -5.37 -13.78 -9.90
N GLU A 55 -4.34 -14.48 -9.45
CA GLU A 55 -4.40 -15.93 -9.21
C GLU A 55 -5.40 -16.28 -8.09
N ILE A 56 -5.44 -15.49 -7.01
CA ILE A 56 -6.42 -15.63 -5.92
C ILE A 56 -7.84 -15.36 -6.45
N ASP A 57 -8.03 -14.31 -7.25
CA ASP A 57 -9.34 -13.98 -7.81
C ASP A 57 -9.84 -15.06 -8.80
N GLU A 58 -8.95 -15.73 -9.51
CA GLU A 58 -9.30 -16.83 -10.42
C GLU A 58 -9.57 -18.14 -9.68
N GLN A 59 -8.72 -18.51 -8.72
CA GLN A 59 -8.78 -19.82 -8.07
C GLN A 59 -9.62 -19.85 -6.79
N VAL A 60 -9.64 -18.78 -6.01
CA VAL A 60 -10.24 -18.77 -4.67
C VAL A 60 -11.64 -18.16 -4.71
N LYS A 61 -11.78 -16.98 -5.31
CA LYS A 61 -13.03 -16.19 -5.31
C LYS A 61 -14.26 -16.96 -5.81
N PRO A 62 -14.20 -17.77 -6.90
CA PRO A 62 -15.36 -18.50 -7.38
C PRO A 62 -15.85 -19.60 -6.41
N HIS A 63 -15.00 -20.01 -5.48
CA HIS A 63 -15.27 -21.10 -4.55
C HIS A 63 -15.59 -20.62 -3.13
N LEU A 64 -15.53 -19.31 -2.85
CA LEU A 64 -15.69 -18.76 -1.50
C LEU A 64 -17.01 -19.16 -0.85
N THR A 65 -18.14 -19.17 -1.58
CA THR A 65 -19.44 -19.62 -1.03
C THR A 65 -19.39 -21.08 -0.56
N SER A 66 -18.74 -21.95 -1.33
CA SER A 66 -18.60 -23.36 -0.99
C SER A 66 -17.62 -23.55 0.17
N LEU A 67 -16.51 -22.82 0.16
CA LEU A 67 -15.48 -22.86 1.21
C LEU A 67 -16.03 -22.36 2.55
N GLU A 68 -16.87 -21.32 2.54
CA GLU A 68 -17.57 -20.83 3.72
C GLU A 68 -18.53 -21.91 4.28
N GLY A 69 -19.30 -22.55 3.40
CA GLY A 69 -20.18 -23.66 3.79
C GLY A 69 -19.40 -24.85 4.38
N MET A 70 -18.20 -25.12 3.85
CA MET A 70 -17.29 -26.14 4.41
C MET A 70 -16.73 -25.70 5.76
N TYR A 71 -16.27 -24.46 5.88
CA TYR A 71 -15.75 -23.90 7.13
C TYR A 71 -16.79 -24.00 8.25
N LYS A 72 -18.02 -23.52 8.01
CA LYS A 72 -19.15 -23.56 8.96
C LYS A 72 -19.57 -24.98 9.37
N LYS A 73 -19.35 -25.98 8.52
CA LYS A 73 -19.68 -27.39 8.79
C LYS A 73 -18.51 -28.20 9.35
N SER A 74 -17.30 -27.68 9.22
CA SER A 74 -16.08 -28.36 9.64
C SER A 74 -15.80 -28.12 11.13
N ASN A 75 -15.25 -29.13 11.81
CA ASN A 75 -14.55 -28.94 13.10
C ASN A 75 -13.14 -28.37 12.85
N SER A 76 -13.03 -27.36 11.98
CA SER A 76 -11.75 -26.75 11.66
C SER A 76 -11.18 -26.04 12.89
N THR A 77 -9.88 -26.21 13.13
CA THR A 77 -9.13 -25.47 14.15
C THR A 77 -8.65 -24.11 13.64
N ALA A 78 -8.94 -23.76 12.38
CA ALA A 78 -8.55 -22.49 11.81
C ALA A 78 -9.37 -21.33 12.42
N ALA A 79 -8.66 -20.32 12.91
CA ALA A 79 -9.26 -19.17 13.60
C ALA A 79 -10.20 -18.35 12.71
N THR A 80 -9.94 -18.32 11.40
CA THR A 80 -10.68 -17.49 10.43
C THR A 80 -10.97 -18.27 9.15
N LEU A 81 -11.95 -17.79 8.37
CA LEU A 81 -12.21 -18.30 7.02
C LEU A 81 -10.98 -18.11 6.12
N GLY A 82 -10.30 -16.98 6.22
CA GLY A 82 -9.07 -16.69 5.47
C GLY A 82 -7.97 -17.71 5.74
N SER A 83 -7.68 -18.02 7.01
CA SER A 83 -6.69 -19.05 7.36
C SER A 83 -7.12 -20.46 6.94
N PHE A 84 -8.42 -20.76 6.96
CA PHE A 84 -8.95 -22.02 6.43
C PHE A 84 -8.75 -22.12 4.92
N VAL A 85 -9.09 -21.08 4.16
CA VAL A 85 -8.91 -21.01 2.71
C VAL A 85 -7.43 -21.07 2.35
N PHE A 86 -6.58 -20.33 3.05
CA PHE A 86 -5.13 -20.40 2.91
C PHE A 86 -4.64 -21.84 3.11
N SER A 87 -5.11 -22.55 4.15
CA SER A 87 -4.70 -23.95 4.38
C SER A 87 -5.08 -24.92 3.24
N ILE A 88 -6.15 -24.63 2.49
CA ILE A 88 -6.61 -25.43 1.35
C ILE A 88 -5.85 -25.08 0.07
N PHE A 89 -5.52 -23.80 -0.12
CA PHE A 89 -4.93 -23.28 -1.36
C PHE A 89 -3.42 -23.04 -1.31
N LYS A 90 -2.78 -23.17 -0.13
CA LYS A 90 -1.33 -22.97 0.03
C LYS A 90 -0.48 -23.81 -0.94
N ASP A 91 -0.89 -25.04 -1.22
CA ASP A 91 -0.13 -25.94 -2.10
C ASP A 91 -0.27 -25.51 -3.57
N LYS A 92 -1.43 -24.96 -3.94
CA LYS A 92 -1.69 -24.42 -5.29
C LYS A 92 -1.00 -23.09 -5.52
N LEU A 93 -0.82 -22.30 -4.46
CA LEU A 93 -0.10 -21.02 -4.47
C LEU A 93 1.36 -21.19 -4.04
N SER A 94 1.90 -22.40 -4.06
CA SER A 94 3.25 -22.75 -3.58
C SER A 94 4.33 -21.84 -4.17
N THR A 95 4.23 -21.47 -5.44
CA THR A 95 5.17 -20.56 -6.11
C THR A 95 5.25 -19.16 -5.46
N TYR A 96 4.16 -18.69 -4.86
CA TYR A 96 4.12 -17.43 -4.13
C TYR A 96 4.43 -17.63 -2.65
N VAL A 97 4.01 -18.76 -2.06
CA VAL A 97 4.28 -19.12 -0.67
C VAL A 97 5.77 -19.31 -0.40
N GLU A 98 6.51 -19.92 -1.33
CA GLU A 98 7.97 -20.08 -1.23
C GLU A 98 8.71 -18.74 -1.21
N LYS A 99 8.11 -17.69 -1.76
CA LYS A 99 8.69 -16.34 -1.80
C LYS A 99 8.30 -15.55 -0.55
N ASP A 100 7.01 -15.49 -0.25
CA ASP A 100 6.48 -14.81 0.93
C ASP A 100 5.13 -15.41 1.34
N GLU A 101 5.18 -16.36 2.27
CA GLU A 101 4.00 -17.03 2.83
C GLU A 101 3.02 -16.06 3.49
N LYS A 102 3.53 -15.03 4.19
CA LYS A 102 2.69 -14.08 4.92
C LYS A 102 1.92 -13.18 3.96
N MET A 103 2.57 -12.70 2.91
CA MET A 103 1.91 -11.92 1.86
C MET A 103 0.77 -12.72 1.21
N VAL A 104 0.97 -14.02 0.95
CA VAL A 104 -0.09 -14.88 0.40
C VAL A 104 -1.25 -15.04 1.39
N GLU A 105 -0.96 -15.28 2.66
CA GLU A 105 -2.00 -15.39 3.70
C GLU A 105 -2.80 -14.07 3.83
N GLU A 106 -2.13 -12.91 3.82
CA GLU A 106 -2.75 -11.59 3.90
C GLU A 106 -3.69 -11.31 2.71
N GLU A 107 -3.25 -11.59 1.48
CA GLU A 107 -4.05 -11.36 0.28
C GLU A 107 -5.25 -12.32 0.19
N ILE A 108 -5.11 -13.58 0.64
CA ILE A 108 -6.25 -14.50 0.76
C ILE A 108 -7.22 -14.01 1.82
N CYS A 109 -6.73 -13.56 2.97
CA CYS A 109 -7.57 -13.01 4.03
C CYS A 109 -8.35 -11.79 3.54
N LYS A 110 -7.70 -10.91 2.77
CA LYS A 110 -8.33 -9.75 2.13
C LYS A 110 -9.39 -10.16 1.11
N CYS A 111 -9.10 -11.13 0.25
CA CYS A 111 -10.09 -11.68 -0.68
C CYS A 111 -11.32 -12.24 0.05
N CYS A 112 -11.11 -12.90 1.20
CA CYS A 112 -12.18 -13.43 2.03
C CYS A 112 -12.97 -12.33 2.78
N SER A 113 -12.32 -11.24 3.19
CA SER A 113 -12.99 -10.11 3.85
C SER A 113 -13.81 -9.26 2.88
N ASP A 114 -13.36 -9.14 1.63
CA ASP A 114 -14.01 -8.38 0.57
C ASP A 114 -15.22 -9.14 -0.04
N TYR A 115 -15.43 -10.39 0.35
CA TYR A 115 -16.53 -11.23 -0.13
C TYR A 115 -17.84 -10.92 0.61
N GLU A 116 -18.81 -10.35 -0.12
CA GLU A 116 -20.13 -9.87 0.37
C GLU A 116 -21.02 -10.95 1.02
N GLY A 117 -20.70 -12.24 0.87
CA GLY A 117 -21.43 -13.34 1.52
C GLY A 117 -20.98 -13.64 2.95
N ALA A 118 -19.81 -13.14 3.36
CA ALA A 118 -19.39 -13.20 4.75
C ALA A 118 -20.21 -12.16 5.53
N GLU A 119 -20.92 -12.61 6.57
CA GLU A 119 -21.38 -11.72 7.64
C GLU A 119 -20.15 -11.10 8.31
N CYS A 120 -19.58 -10.08 7.67
CA CYS A 120 -18.35 -9.42 8.06
C CYS A 120 -18.65 -8.45 9.21
N LYS A 121 -18.92 -9.01 10.39
CA LYS A 121 -18.72 -8.31 11.66
C LYS A 121 -17.30 -8.60 12.09
N GLU A 122 -16.41 -7.62 11.90
CA GLU A 122 -15.16 -7.24 12.58
C GLU A 122 -14.22 -8.28 13.24
N SER A 123 -14.63 -9.51 13.56
CA SER A 123 -13.78 -10.55 14.15
C SER A 123 -13.09 -11.45 13.13
N PHE A 124 -13.35 -11.27 11.83
CA PHE A 124 -12.94 -12.24 10.82
C PHE A 124 -11.45 -12.22 10.45
N CYS A 125 -10.70 -11.14 10.72
CA CYS A 125 -9.28 -11.08 10.36
C CYS A 125 -8.34 -10.30 11.29
N LEU A 126 -8.79 -9.70 12.40
CA LEU A 126 -7.98 -8.70 13.12
C LEU A 126 -7.79 -8.97 14.61
N GLU A 127 -6.82 -9.82 14.93
CA GLU A 127 -5.94 -9.53 16.08
C GLU A 127 -4.59 -9.05 15.53
N GLY A 128 -4.43 -7.74 15.30
CA GLY A 128 -3.11 -7.12 15.10
C GLY A 128 -2.99 -5.97 14.09
N SER A 129 -3.87 -5.84 13.10
CA SER A 129 -3.56 -4.98 11.93
C SER A 129 -3.95 -3.50 12.03
N GLY A 130 -4.35 -3.01 13.22
CA GLY A 130 -4.50 -1.57 13.50
C GLY A 130 -5.54 -0.80 12.67
N LEU A 131 -6.30 -1.46 11.79
CA LEU A 131 -7.35 -0.84 10.98
C LEU A 131 -8.65 -0.83 11.78
N SER A 132 -8.91 0.32 12.41
CA SER A 132 -10.19 0.60 13.07
C SER A 132 -11.24 0.87 12.00
N CYS A 133 -12.27 0.04 11.88
CA CYS A 133 -13.42 0.40 11.06
C CYS A 133 -14.25 1.47 11.80
N PRO A 134 -14.68 2.55 11.12
CA PRO A 134 -15.57 3.54 11.73
C PRO A 134 -16.94 2.91 11.98
N LYS A 135 -17.47 3.14 13.17
CA LYS A 135 -18.83 2.75 13.56
C LYS A 135 -19.85 3.68 12.90
N GLU A 136 -20.68 3.14 12.02
CA GLU A 136 -22.05 3.61 11.81
C GLU A 136 -23.01 2.42 11.77
#